data_AF-A0A4R5VTD7-F1
#
_entry.id   AF-A0A4R5VTD7-F1
#
_cell.length_a   1.000
_cell.length_b   1.000
_cell.length_c   1.000
_cell.angle_alpha   90.00
_cell.angle_beta   90.00
_cell.angle_gamma   90.00
#
_symmetry.space_group_name_H-M   'P 1'
#
loop_
_entity.id
_entity.type
_entity.pdbx_description
1 polymer ?
#
loop_
_entity_poly.entity_id
_entity_poly.type
_entity_poly.pdbx_seq_one_letter_code
_entity_poly.pdbx_strand_id
1 'polypeptide(L)' 'MSRAITSIFLIGSIGYFGFRYRYRLINLLLASGWLRRLAVGSIMSFPGVKNKMLQTVFGGPSER' A
#
# COMPACT_ATOMS: atom_id res chain seq x y z
N MET A 1 29.21 12.07 -16.94
CA MET A 1 29.58 12.35 -15.54
C MET A 1 28.42 12.95 -14.74
N SER A 2 27.75 13.98 -15.25
CA SER A 2 26.59 14.65 -14.63
C SER A 2 25.44 13.70 -14.25
N ARG A 3 25.06 12.76 -15.13
CA ARG A 3 23.93 11.82 -14.88
C ARG A 3 24.12 10.93 -13.64
N ALA A 4 25.33 10.38 -13.44
CA ALA A 4 25.63 9.51 -12.31
C ALA A 4 25.59 10.26 -10.97
N ILE A 5 26.12 11.49 -10.95
CA ILE A 5 26.10 12.37 -9.79
C ILE A 5 24.66 12.74 -9.43
N THR A 6 23.84 13.16 -10.41
CA THR A 6 22.41 13.43 -10.17
C THR A 6 21.66 12.21 -9.64
N SER A 7 21.93 11.00 -10.14
CA SER A 7 21.27 9.79 -9.64
C SER A 7 21.61 9.49 -8.18
N ILE A 8 22.88 9.66 -7.78
CA ILE A 8 23.32 9.48 -6.40
C ILE A 8 22.66 10.51 -5.47
N PHE A 9 22.60 11.77 -5.89
CA PHE A 9 21.92 12.83 -5.13
C PHE A 9 20.40 12.58 -5.04
N LEU A 10 19.77 12.03 -6.08
CA LEU A 10 18.35 11.70 -6.08
C LEU A 10 18.04 10.60 -5.07
N ILE A 11 18.82 9.51 -5.10
CA ILE A 11 18.67 8.36 -4.20
C ILE A 11 18.95 8.80 -2.75
N GLY A 12 20.01 9.57 -2.53
CA GLY A 12 20.36 10.12 -1.22
C GLY A 12 19.27 11.06 -0.67
N SER A 13 18.69 11.91 -1.52
CA SER A 13 17.62 12.82 -1.13
C SER A 13 16.34 12.07 -0.77
N ILE A 14 15.95 11.05 -1.54
CA ILE A 14 14.79 10.21 -1.26
C ILE A 14 14.98 9.48 0.07
N GLY A 15 16.15 8.89 0.31
CA GLY A 15 16.48 8.22 1.57
C GLY A 15 16.47 9.17 2.76
N TYR A 16 17.05 10.36 2.60
CA TYR A 16 17.08 11.40 3.64
C TYR A 16 15.67 11.92 3.97
N PHE A 17 14.85 12.21 2.95
CA PHE A 17 13.46 12.62 3.15
C PHE A 17 12.64 11.52 3.83
N GLY A 18 12.83 10.26 3.40
CA GLY A 18 12.20 9.09 4.02
C GLY A 18 12.54 8.97 5.51
N PHE A 19 13.82 9.15 5.88
CA PHE A 19 14.26 9.06 7.26
C PHE A 19 13.79 10.25 8.11
N ARG A 20 13.88 11.47 7.57
CA ARG A 20 13.49 12.72 8.24
C ARG A 20 11.99 12.79 8.50
N TYR A 21 11.18 12.35 7.53
CA TYR A 21 9.73 12.41 7.58
C TYR A 21 9.09 11.04 7.82
N ARG A 22 9.83 10.09 8.39
CA ARG A 22 9.41 8.69 8.61
C ARG A 22 7.93 8.54 9.00
N TYR A 23 7.47 9.33 9.97
CA TYR A 23 6.09 9.24 10.47
C TYR A 23 5.08 10.03 9.62
N ARG A 24 5.48 11.15 8.99
CA ARG A 24 4.60 11.90 8.09
C ARG A 24 4.37 11.17 6.77
N LEU A 25 5.39 10.56 6.20
CA LEU A 25 5.26 9.74 4.99
C LEU A 25 4.38 8.52 5.27
N ILE A 26 4.62 7.81 6.36
CA ILE A 26 3.79 6.66 6.74
C ILE A 26 2.34 7.10 6.97
N ASN A 27 2.09 8.20 7.69
CA ASN A 27 0.73 8.71 7.85
C ASN A 27 0.09 9.13 6.52
N LEU A 28 0.81 9.80 5.63
CA LEU A 28 0.30 10.17 4.29
C LEU A 28 0.00 8.95 3.44
N LEU A 29 0.86 7.93 3.48
CA LEU A 29 0.67 6.66 2.80
C LEU A 29 -0.57 5.95 3.35
N LEU A 30 -0.67 5.79 4.67
CA LEU A 30 -1.78 5.13 5.35
C LEU A 30 -3.10 5.91 5.23
N ALA A 31 -3.06 7.23 5.23
CA ALA A 31 -4.24 8.08 5.05
C ALA A 31 -4.69 8.18 3.59
N SER A 32 -3.84 7.81 2.63
CA SER A 32 -4.22 7.89 1.21
C SER A 32 -5.24 6.79 0.86
N GLY A 33 -6.41 7.20 0.35
CA GLY A 33 -7.39 6.27 -0.22
C GLY A 33 -6.84 5.44 -1.38
N TRP A 34 -5.71 5.88 -1.96
CA TRP A 34 -4.95 5.14 -2.97
C TRP A 34 -4.29 3.89 -2.40
N LEU A 35 -3.62 3.98 -1.24
CA LEU A 35 -3.04 2.81 -0.59
C LEU A 35 -4.13 1.81 -0.19
N ARG A 36 -5.30 2.30 0.26
CA ARG A 36 -6.46 1.44 0.51
C ARG A 36 -6.91 0.70 -0.75
N ARG A 37 -6.98 1.37 -1.91
CA ARG A 37 -7.34 0.71 -3.18
C ARG A 37 -6.32 -0.35 -3.59
N LEU A 38 -5.03 -0.09 -3.41
CA LEU A 38 -3.98 -1.09 -3.67
C LEU A 38 -4.10 -2.27 -2.72
N ALA A 39 -4.12 -2.03 -1.41
CA ALA A 39 -4.21 -3.07 -0.41
C ALA A 39 -5.47 -3.92 -0.58
N VAL A 40 -6.64 -3.29 -0.73
CA VAL A 40 -7.91 -4.00 -0.96
C VAL A 40 -7.90 -4.72 -2.30
N GLY A 41 -7.41 -4.09 -3.38
CA GLY A 41 -7.31 -4.71 -4.70
C GLY A 41 -6.42 -5.95 -4.70
N SER A 42 -5.26 -5.88 -4.06
CA SER A 42 -4.33 -7.01 -3.93
C SER A 42 -4.86 -8.12 -3.03
N ILE A 43 -5.62 -7.80 -1.97
CA ILE A 43 -6.21 -8.81 -1.09
C ILE A 43 -7.43 -9.47 -1.76
N MET A 44 -8.28 -8.68 -2.43
CA MET A 44 -9.49 -9.15 -3.13
C MET A 44 -9.17 -9.91 -4.44
N SER A 45 -7.98 -9.75 -5.02
CA SER A 45 -7.56 -10.53 -6.18
C SER A 45 -7.31 -12.00 -5.86
N PHE A 46 -7.14 -12.36 -4.58
CA PHE A 46 -7.03 -13.75 -4.16
C PHE A 46 -8.43 -14.37 -3.97
N PRO A 47 -8.83 -15.37 -4.79
CA PRO A 47 -10.17 -15.94 -4.75
C PRO A 47 -10.51 -16.60 -3.39
N GLY A 48 -9.54 -17.20 -2.71
CA GLY A 48 -9.73 -17.80 -1.39
C GLY A 48 -10.00 -16.78 -0.28
N VAL A 49 -9.28 -15.64 -0.30
CA VAL A 49 -9.47 -14.56 0.69
C VAL A 49 -10.76 -13.79 0.40
N LYS A 50 -11.04 -13.53 -0.89
CA LYS A 50 -12.28 -12.92 -1.35
C LYS A 50 -13.51 -13.70 -0.86
N ASN A 51 -13.56 -15.02 -1.12
CA ASN A 51 -14.71 -15.84 -0.75
C ASN A 51 -14.92 -15.89 0.77
N LYS A 52 -13.83 -16.01 1.55
CA LYS A 52 -13.91 -16.03 3.01
C LYS A 52 -14.34 -14.69 3.62
N MET A 53 -13.85 -13.57 3.08
CA MET A 53 -14.29 -12.23 3.51
C MET A 53 -15.74 -11.96 3.13
N LEU A 54 -16.15 -12.29 1.90
CA LEU A 54 -17.54 -12.13 1.46
C LEU A 54 -18.48 -12.98 2.32
N GLN A 55 -18.12 -14.23 2.61
CA GLN A 55 -18.91 -15.11 3.47
C GLN A 55 -18.98 -14.64 4.93
N THR A 56 -17.92 -13.98 5.43
CA THR A 56 -17.88 -13.47 6.82
C THR A 56 -18.65 -12.15 6.96
N VAL A 57 -18.58 -11.28 5.96
CA VAL A 57 -19.18 -9.92 5.99
C VAL A 57 -20.65 -9.94 5.59
N PHE A 58 -21.02 -10.73 4.58
CA PHE A 58 -22.40 -10.83 4.13
C PHE A 58 -23.19 -11.94 4.85
N GLY A 59 -22.52 -12.72 5.70
CA GLY A 59 -23.00 -14.04 6.08
C GLY A 59 -22.99 -14.95 4.85
N GLY A 60 -22.48 -16.17 4.97
CA GLY A 60 -22.75 -17.18 3.94
C GLY A 60 -24.26 -17.27 3.70
N PRO A 61 -24.70 -17.71 2.50
CA PRO A 61 -26.12 -17.96 2.28
C PRO A 61 -26.61 -18.77 3.47
N SER A 62 -27.69 -18.28 4.09
CA SER A 62 -28.53 -19.07 4.96
C SER A 62 -29.10 -20.20 4.10
N GLU A 63 -28.27 -21.20 3.81
CA GLU A 63 -28.65 -22.41 3.11
C GLU A 63 -29.04 -23.41 4.19
N ARG A 64 -30.36 -23.42 4.41
CA ARG A 64 -31.09 -24.58 4.90
C ARG A 64 -30.97 -25.72 3.91
#